data_AF-A0A1D2AA73-F1
#
_entry.id   AF-A0A1D2AA73-F1
#
_cell.length_a   1.000
_cell.length_b   1.000
_cell.length_c   1.000
_cell.angle_alpha   90.00
_cell.angle_beta   90.00
_cell.angle_gamma   90.00
#
_symmetry.space_group_name_H-M   'P 1'
#
loop_
_entity.id
_entity.type
_entity.pdbx_description
1 polymer ?
#
loop_
_entity_poly.entity_id
_entity_poly.type
_entity_poly.pdbx_seq_one_letter_code
_entity_poly.pdbx_strand_id
1 'polypeptide(L)'
;MAAESTSAVGPASDPSPAVSVQAFWKEFDLDGLRTQLDGQAMALAEAQEASLRSRKELAGNTKELRKKLPPEVSKEVGPLLRAYQEEIDRLTNRAKTGESAFLELYQRLYDAPDPTPSLALGVELASKCTAAEARANRLAQELAEYKEESSALRNQDLTIRRLEEKVRSLEAQVEEKDRQVKESKRSAAEEAQEAIVAEMRQREERLADELAQAQASVEAMRRLHQASQTQVMTMQSRSEEEQVNLRSELDLAVEEMERAQARLALLEKEHEAMLEKQAQGERGGEGSSAPEPVDRSGTEEALRQELYVQRELAGRLASELRAAREELAQSGAAADSKLEGVRALLEAQSSQSAALEAALASRPTQEEVAELRQQVRLLQTLGYGESAGAEGLDGVTAALAERSRRLEHELTLARLAATQAQ
;
A
#
# COMPACT_ATOMS: atom_id res chain seq x y z
N MET A 1 38.80 -13.78 3.60
CA MET A 1 39.21 -14.45 2.35
C MET A 1 38.38 -13.86 1.23
N ALA A 2 38.99 -13.10 0.33
CA ALA A 2 38.36 -12.70 -0.93
C ALA A 2 38.86 -13.67 -2.01
N ALA A 3 37.96 -14.18 -2.84
CA ALA A 3 38.32 -15.00 -3.99
C ALA A 3 38.39 -14.08 -5.22
N GLU A 4 39.59 -13.67 -5.61
CA GLU A 4 39.82 -12.98 -6.87
C GLU A 4 39.53 -13.96 -8.01
N SER A 5 38.36 -13.81 -8.63
CA SER A 5 37.97 -14.62 -9.78
C SER A 5 38.75 -14.13 -11.01
N THR A 6 39.87 -14.79 -11.29
CA THR A 6 40.76 -14.45 -12.39
C THR A 6 39.99 -14.47 -13.71
N SER A 7 39.90 -13.33 -14.38
CA SER A 7 39.30 -13.24 -15.72
C SER A 7 40.15 -14.01 -16.71
N ALA A 8 39.75 -15.26 -17.00
CA ALA A 8 40.37 -16.07 -18.02
C ALA A 8 40.02 -15.48 -19.39
N VAL A 9 40.95 -14.71 -19.95
CA VAL A 9 40.92 -14.33 -21.36
C VAL A 9 40.92 -15.63 -22.17
N GLY A 10 39.78 -15.95 -22.79
CA GLY A 10 39.65 -17.13 -23.63
C GLY A 10 40.67 -17.08 -24.76
N PRO A 11 41.20 -18.23 -25.21
CA PRO A 11 42.09 -18.25 -26.37
C PRO A 11 41.38 -17.62 -27.56
N ALA A 12 42.09 -16.80 -28.34
CA ALA A 12 41.57 -16.27 -29.59
C ALA A 12 41.12 -17.45 -30.45
N SER A 13 39.83 -17.50 -30.80
CA SER A 13 39.25 -18.64 -31.49
C SER A 13 39.91 -18.82 -32.84
N ASP A 14 40.54 -19.98 -33.07
CA ASP A 14 41.14 -20.30 -34.36
C ASP A 14 40.12 -20.08 -35.50
N PRO A 15 40.53 -19.48 -36.64
CA PRO A 15 39.63 -19.24 -37.75
C PRO A 15 39.01 -20.57 -38.20
N SER A 16 37.68 -20.60 -38.29
CA SER A 16 36.94 -21.85 -38.49
C SER A 16 37.48 -22.61 -39.72
N PRO A 17 37.48 -23.95 -39.73
CA PRO A 17 38.13 -24.71 -40.80
C PRO A 17 37.69 -24.30 -42.22
N ALA A 18 36.43 -23.89 -42.39
CA ALA A 18 35.92 -23.35 -43.65
C ALA A 18 36.57 -22.01 -44.07
N VAL A 19 36.78 -21.07 -43.13
CA VAL A 19 37.48 -19.80 -43.38
C VAL A 19 38.94 -20.05 -43.73
N SER A 20 39.60 -20.96 -43.01
CA SER A 20 41.00 -21.32 -43.25
C SER A 20 41.20 -21.98 -44.62
N VAL A 21 40.28 -22.87 -45.03
CA VAL A 21 40.27 -23.48 -46.37
C VAL A 21 39.93 -22.45 -47.47
N GLN A 22 38.99 -21.54 -47.23
CA GLN A 22 38.67 -20.45 -48.15
C GLN A 22 39.88 -19.52 -48.38
N ALA A 23 40.59 -19.17 -47.31
CA ALA A 23 41.80 -18.34 -47.39
C ALA A 23 42.89 -19.02 -48.22
N PHE A 24 43.16 -20.30 -47.97
CA PHE A 24 44.12 -21.08 -48.75
C PHE A 24 43.80 -21.10 -50.25
N TRP A 25 42.57 -21.44 -50.64
CA TRP A 25 42.21 -21.50 -52.08
C TRP A 25 42.25 -20.14 -52.77
N LYS A 26 41.93 -19.06 -52.03
CA LYS A 26 42.05 -17.69 -52.53
C LYS A 26 43.52 -17.24 -52.72
N GLU A 27 44.42 -17.70 -51.85
CA GLU A 27 45.87 -17.43 -51.97
C GLU A 27 46.55 -18.33 -53.02
N PHE A 28 46.03 -19.55 -53.22
CA PHE A 28 46.51 -20.50 -54.22
C PHE A 28 46.27 -20.05 -55.68
N ASP A 29 45.28 -19.17 -55.90
CA ASP A 29 44.94 -18.55 -57.20
C ASP A 29 44.95 -19.54 -58.37
N LEU A 30 43.93 -20.40 -58.44
CA LEU A 30 43.84 -21.47 -59.46
C LEU A 30 43.86 -20.91 -60.89
N ASP A 31 43.30 -19.73 -61.14
CA ASP A 31 43.25 -19.11 -62.47
C ASP A 31 44.58 -18.44 -62.86
N GLY A 32 45.27 -17.82 -61.90
CA GLY A 32 46.66 -17.40 -62.06
C GLY A 32 47.60 -18.59 -62.31
N LEU A 33 47.42 -19.69 -61.58
CA LEU A 33 48.21 -20.92 -61.73
C LEU A 33 47.94 -21.62 -63.06
N ARG A 34 46.68 -21.72 -63.51
CA ARG A 34 46.31 -22.15 -64.87
C ARG A 34 47.10 -21.37 -65.90
N THR A 35 46.99 -20.05 -65.88
CA THR A 35 47.66 -19.15 -66.85
C THR A 35 49.19 -19.36 -66.91
N GLN A 36 49.83 -19.69 -65.78
CA GLN A 36 51.26 -20.04 -65.74
C GLN A 36 51.54 -21.43 -66.34
N LEU A 37 50.68 -22.42 -66.07
CA LEU A 37 50.82 -23.79 -66.57
C LEU A 37 50.51 -23.91 -68.06
N ASP A 38 49.56 -23.14 -68.60
CA ASP A 38 49.30 -23.02 -70.05
C ASP A 38 50.58 -22.63 -70.79
N GLY A 39 51.27 -21.59 -70.33
CA GLY A 39 52.54 -21.13 -70.90
C GLY A 39 53.65 -22.18 -70.81
N GLN A 40 53.72 -22.93 -69.70
CA GLN A 40 54.64 -24.06 -69.56
C GLN A 40 54.30 -25.21 -70.51
N ALA A 41 53.01 -25.55 -70.67
CA ALA A 41 52.55 -26.60 -71.57
C ALA A 41 52.84 -26.28 -73.04
N MET A 42 52.67 -25.02 -73.47
CA MET A 42 53.05 -24.56 -74.81
C MET A 42 54.56 -24.67 -75.04
N ALA A 43 55.38 -24.15 -74.11
CA ALA A 43 56.84 -24.26 -74.19
C ALA A 43 57.33 -25.72 -74.18
N LEU A 44 56.63 -26.61 -73.46
CA LEU A 44 56.92 -28.04 -73.43
C LEU A 44 56.60 -28.72 -74.77
N ALA A 45 55.50 -28.35 -75.43
CA ALA A 45 55.15 -28.84 -76.76
C ALA A 45 56.17 -28.39 -77.83
N GLU A 46 56.64 -27.15 -77.78
CA GLU A 46 57.73 -26.66 -78.64
C GLU A 46 59.03 -27.42 -78.39
N ALA A 47 59.39 -27.64 -77.12
CA ALA A 47 60.58 -28.41 -76.74
C ALA A 47 60.50 -29.89 -77.20
N GLN A 48 59.33 -30.51 -77.08
CA GLN A 48 59.07 -31.86 -77.62
C GLN A 48 59.29 -31.89 -79.14
N GLU A 49 58.72 -30.96 -79.89
CA GLU A 49 58.87 -30.96 -81.35
C GLU A 49 60.32 -30.70 -81.76
N ALA A 50 60.99 -29.73 -81.14
CA ALA A 50 62.41 -29.44 -81.37
C ALA A 50 63.32 -30.65 -81.07
N SER A 51 63.08 -31.34 -79.95
CA SER A 51 63.76 -32.59 -79.57
C SER A 51 63.54 -33.70 -80.60
N LEU A 52 62.29 -33.88 -81.07
CA LEU A 52 61.95 -34.87 -82.10
C LEU A 52 62.54 -34.54 -83.48
N ARG A 53 62.67 -33.25 -83.86
CA ARG A 53 63.39 -32.83 -85.07
C ARG A 53 64.89 -33.12 -84.94
N SER A 54 65.51 -32.66 -83.85
CA SER A 54 66.95 -32.83 -83.57
C SER A 54 67.37 -34.30 -83.53
N ARG A 55 66.61 -35.18 -82.84
CA ARG A 55 66.91 -36.62 -82.79
C ARG A 55 66.81 -37.31 -84.16
N LYS A 56 65.91 -36.87 -85.05
CA LYS A 56 65.85 -37.36 -86.45
C LYS A 56 67.07 -36.93 -87.24
N GLU A 57 67.47 -35.66 -87.13
CA GLU A 57 68.64 -35.12 -87.82
C GLU A 57 69.94 -35.80 -87.37
N LEU A 58 70.15 -35.91 -86.05
CA LEU A 58 71.31 -36.57 -85.46
C LEU A 58 71.42 -38.05 -85.88
N ALA A 59 70.30 -38.76 -86.00
CA ALA A 59 70.28 -40.13 -86.53
C ALA A 59 70.69 -40.19 -88.01
N GLY A 60 70.26 -39.20 -88.82
CA GLY A 60 70.71 -39.02 -90.20
C GLY A 60 72.20 -38.74 -90.31
N ASN A 61 72.69 -37.72 -89.62
CA ASN A 61 74.10 -37.30 -89.58
C ASN A 61 75.01 -38.45 -89.10
N THR A 62 74.59 -39.21 -88.07
CA THR A 62 75.30 -40.41 -87.60
C THR A 62 75.38 -41.51 -88.66
N LYS A 63 74.30 -41.72 -89.41
CA LYS A 63 74.22 -42.71 -90.51
C LYS A 63 75.09 -42.30 -91.70
N GLU A 64 75.22 -41.00 -91.98
CA GLU A 64 76.14 -40.49 -93.00
C GLU A 64 77.60 -40.59 -92.58
N LEU A 65 77.95 -40.19 -91.35
CA LEU A 65 79.31 -40.30 -90.81
C LEU A 65 79.82 -41.74 -90.94
N ARG A 66 78.99 -42.73 -90.58
CA ARG A 66 79.31 -44.16 -90.69
C ARG A 66 79.54 -44.65 -92.12
N LYS A 67 79.01 -43.97 -93.15
CA LYS A 67 79.31 -44.26 -94.57
C LYS A 67 80.61 -43.62 -95.05
N LYS A 68 81.05 -42.52 -94.43
CA LYS A 68 82.20 -41.70 -94.84
C LYS A 68 83.50 -42.12 -94.13
N LEU A 69 83.40 -42.89 -93.02
CA LEU A 69 84.55 -43.39 -92.26
C LEU A 69 85.23 -44.61 -92.92
N PRO A 70 86.57 -44.75 -92.79
CA PRO A 70 87.29 -45.98 -93.14
C PRO A 70 86.77 -47.21 -92.37
N PRO A 71 86.87 -48.43 -92.93
CA PRO A 71 86.25 -49.63 -92.38
C PRO A 71 86.82 -50.08 -91.03
N GLU A 72 88.04 -49.70 -90.69
CA GLU A 72 88.68 -50.05 -89.41
C GLU A 72 88.24 -49.08 -88.31
N VAL A 73 88.35 -47.77 -88.55
CA VAL A 73 87.82 -46.72 -87.65
C VAL A 73 86.31 -46.91 -87.40
N SER A 74 85.54 -47.32 -88.42
CA SER A 74 84.11 -47.62 -88.26
C SER A 74 83.81 -48.86 -87.40
N LYS A 75 84.77 -49.75 -87.12
CA LYS A 75 84.62 -50.85 -86.15
C LYS A 75 84.81 -50.35 -84.72
N GLU A 76 85.79 -49.47 -84.48
CA GLU A 76 86.12 -48.93 -83.16
C GLU A 76 85.10 -47.88 -82.69
N VAL A 77 84.74 -46.93 -83.56
CA VAL A 77 83.74 -45.89 -83.28
C VAL A 77 82.31 -46.48 -83.28
N GLY A 78 82.12 -47.65 -83.89
CA GLY A 78 80.83 -48.31 -84.07
C GLY A 78 80.06 -48.63 -82.77
N PRO A 79 80.69 -49.23 -81.74
CA PRO A 79 80.12 -49.43 -80.40
C PRO A 79 79.90 -48.11 -79.63
N LEU A 80 80.84 -47.16 -79.70
CA LEU A 80 80.72 -45.88 -79.00
C LEU A 80 79.48 -45.10 -79.45
N LEU A 81 79.21 -45.06 -80.77
CA LEU A 81 77.99 -44.46 -81.32
C LEU A 81 76.70 -45.17 -80.86
N ARG A 82 76.73 -46.48 -80.57
CA ARG A 82 75.58 -47.19 -79.98
C ARG A 82 75.37 -46.78 -78.52
N ALA A 83 76.43 -46.69 -77.73
CA ALA A 83 76.35 -46.25 -76.34
C ALA A 83 75.76 -44.84 -76.21
N TYR A 84 76.18 -43.91 -77.07
CA TYR A 84 75.56 -42.57 -77.15
C TYR A 84 74.09 -42.62 -77.59
N GLN A 85 73.73 -43.49 -78.55
CA GLN A 85 72.33 -43.67 -78.98
C GLN A 85 71.46 -44.25 -77.85
N GLU A 86 71.93 -45.25 -77.11
CA GLU A 86 71.22 -45.81 -75.96
C GLU A 86 70.98 -44.77 -74.87
N GLU A 87 71.95 -43.88 -74.60
CA GLU A 87 71.78 -42.82 -73.60
C GLU A 87 70.85 -41.69 -74.09
N ILE A 88 70.92 -41.29 -75.37
CA ILE A 88 69.96 -40.38 -75.99
C ILE A 88 68.53 -40.95 -75.93
N ASP A 89 68.38 -42.25 -76.15
CA ASP A 89 67.10 -42.95 -76.09
C ASP A 89 66.56 -43.02 -74.64
N ARG A 90 67.41 -43.32 -73.65
CA ARG A 90 67.05 -43.23 -72.22
C ARG A 90 66.64 -41.83 -71.81
N LEU A 91 67.42 -40.81 -72.18
CA LEU A 91 67.11 -39.41 -71.89
C LEU A 91 65.79 -38.97 -72.54
N THR A 92 65.55 -39.35 -73.79
CA THR A 92 64.27 -39.06 -74.47
C THR A 92 63.10 -39.75 -73.75
N ASN A 93 63.26 -41.01 -73.34
CA ASN A 93 62.19 -41.75 -72.67
C ASN A 93 61.91 -41.17 -71.27
N ARG A 94 62.95 -40.78 -70.51
CA ARG A 94 62.80 -40.10 -69.22
C ARG A 94 62.08 -38.75 -69.37
N ALA A 95 62.45 -37.97 -70.39
CA ALA A 95 61.80 -36.71 -70.72
C ALA A 95 60.31 -36.93 -71.03
N LYS A 96 59.99 -37.81 -71.99
CA LYS A 96 58.61 -38.17 -72.35
C LYS A 96 57.74 -38.62 -71.18
N THR A 97 58.27 -39.42 -70.25
CA THR A 97 57.52 -39.85 -69.06
C THR A 97 57.20 -38.67 -68.14
N GLY A 98 58.16 -37.78 -67.90
CA GLY A 98 57.94 -36.57 -67.10
C GLY A 98 56.98 -35.59 -67.77
N GLU A 99 57.15 -35.37 -69.08
CA GLU A 99 56.27 -34.54 -69.91
C GLU A 99 54.82 -35.05 -69.91
N SER A 100 54.63 -36.36 -70.07
CA SER A 100 53.28 -36.97 -70.08
C SER A 100 52.60 -36.86 -68.71
N ALA A 101 53.36 -37.07 -67.61
CA ALA A 101 52.84 -36.92 -66.25
C ALA A 101 52.49 -35.45 -65.92
N PHE A 102 53.29 -34.50 -66.41
CA PHE A 102 52.97 -33.07 -66.31
C PHE A 102 51.68 -32.74 -67.06
N LEU A 103 51.56 -33.17 -68.33
CA LEU A 103 50.38 -32.87 -69.15
C LEU A 103 49.09 -33.51 -68.60
N GLU A 104 49.16 -34.71 -68.02
CA GLU A 104 48.02 -35.34 -67.34
C GLU A 104 47.58 -34.56 -66.09
N LEU A 105 48.53 -34.12 -65.25
CA LEU A 105 48.22 -33.30 -64.07
C LEU A 105 47.69 -31.92 -64.46
N TYR A 106 48.32 -31.28 -65.45
CA TYR A 106 47.90 -30.00 -66.02
C TYR A 106 46.46 -30.07 -66.52
N GLN A 107 46.10 -31.06 -67.35
CA GLN A 107 44.73 -31.19 -67.85
C GLN A 107 43.72 -31.34 -66.69
N ARG A 108 43.99 -32.22 -65.72
CA ARG A 108 43.11 -32.43 -64.56
C ARG A 108 42.93 -31.15 -63.72
N LEU A 109 43.95 -30.30 -63.62
CA LEU A 109 43.91 -29.04 -62.87
C LEU A 109 43.26 -27.92 -63.69
N TYR A 110 43.44 -27.91 -65.01
CA TYR A 110 42.80 -26.98 -65.93
C TYR A 110 41.29 -27.21 -66.02
N ASP A 111 40.85 -28.47 -66.03
CA ASP A 111 39.42 -28.85 -66.08
C ASP A 111 38.70 -28.69 -64.72
N ALA A 112 39.43 -28.54 -63.60
CA ALA A 112 38.84 -28.46 -62.26
C ALA A 112 38.24 -27.07 -61.95
N PRO A 113 36.94 -26.94 -61.61
CA PRO A 113 36.35 -25.63 -61.33
C PRO A 113 36.95 -24.98 -60.07
N ASP A 114 37.12 -23.65 -60.07
CA ASP A 114 37.62 -22.91 -58.91
C ASP A 114 36.67 -23.05 -57.71
N PRO A 115 37.11 -23.59 -56.57
CA PRO A 115 36.27 -23.71 -55.38
C PRO A 115 36.06 -22.37 -54.66
N THR A 116 36.86 -21.34 -54.92
CA THR A 116 36.89 -20.08 -54.15
C THR A 116 35.54 -19.37 -54.03
N PRO A 117 34.72 -19.23 -55.10
CA PRO A 117 33.40 -18.60 -55.01
C PRO A 117 32.40 -19.45 -54.21
N SER A 118 32.47 -20.78 -54.34
CA SER A 118 31.62 -21.71 -53.59
C SER A 118 31.97 -21.74 -52.11
N LEU A 119 33.27 -21.70 -51.77
CA LEU A 119 33.76 -21.59 -50.39
C LEU A 119 33.37 -20.25 -49.76
N ALA A 120 33.47 -19.15 -50.51
CA ALA A 120 33.05 -17.83 -50.05
C ALA A 120 31.55 -17.78 -49.73
N LEU A 121 30.70 -18.28 -50.63
CA LEU A 121 29.27 -18.40 -50.38
C LEU A 121 28.97 -19.33 -49.19
N GLY A 122 29.71 -20.43 -49.03
CA GLY A 122 29.57 -21.34 -47.89
C GLY A 122 29.86 -20.67 -46.54
N VAL A 123 30.94 -19.88 -46.45
CA VAL A 123 31.31 -19.11 -45.25
C VAL A 123 30.31 -17.98 -44.97
N GLU A 124 29.81 -17.29 -46.00
CA GLU A 124 28.77 -16.26 -45.87
C GLU A 124 27.44 -16.88 -45.38
N LEU A 125 27.03 -18.02 -45.93
CA LEU A 125 25.82 -18.73 -45.48
C LEU A 125 25.97 -19.28 -44.05
N ALA A 126 27.14 -19.81 -43.69
CA ALA A 126 27.40 -20.29 -42.33
C ALA A 126 27.29 -19.17 -41.28
N SER A 127 27.88 -18.00 -41.55
CA SER A 127 27.78 -16.83 -40.67
C SER A 127 26.38 -16.23 -40.60
N LYS A 128 25.61 -16.27 -41.71
CA LYS A 128 24.17 -15.93 -41.69
C LYS A 128 23.35 -16.93 -40.88
N CYS A 129 23.68 -18.22 -40.92
CA CYS A 129 22.99 -19.27 -40.17
C CYS A 129 23.19 -19.08 -38.65
N THR A 130 24.43 -18.95 -38.18
CA THR A 130 24.72 -18.72 -36.75
C THR A 130 24.13 -17.41 -36.24
N ALA A 131 24.11 -16.35 -37.06
CA ALA A 131 23.43 -15.10 -36.72
C ALA A 131 21.89 -15.24 -36.65
N ALA A 132 21.28 -16.09 -37.49
CA ALA A 132 19.86 -16.39 -37.44
C ALA A 132 19.49 -17.26 -36.23
N GLU A 133 20.29 -18.28 -35.92
CA GLU A 133 20.17 -19.13 -34.73
C GLU A 133 20.28 -18.30 -33.44
N ALA A 134 21.26 -17.40 -33.35
CA ALA A 134 21.42 -16.50 -32.22
C ALA A 134 20.21 -15.57 -32.01
N ARG A 135 19.58 -15.10 -33.10
CA ARG A 135 18.33 -14.30 -33.03
C ARG A 135 17.14 -15.15 -32.62
N ALA A 136 16.99 -16.36 -33.18
CA ALA A 136 15.93 -17.29 -32.83
C ALA A 136 15.97 -17.68 -31.34
N ASN A 137 17.18 -17.93 -30.81
CA ASN A 137 17.37 -18.24 -29.39
C ASN A 137 16.99 -17.07 -28.46
N ARG A 138 17.33 -15.82 -28.82
CA ARG A 138 16.90 -14.62 -28.06
C ARG A 138 15.38 -14.45 -28.08
N LEU A 139 14.77 -14.51 -29.27
CA LEU A 139 13.31 -14.43 -29.41
C LEU A 139 12.60 -15.57 -28.65
N ALA A 140 13.21 -16.76 -28.55
CA ALA A 140 12.68 -17.86 -27.76
C ALA A 140 12.79 -17.63 -26.24
N GLN A 141 13.81 -16.91 -25.77
CA GLN A 141 13.97 -16.48 -24.37
C GLN A 141 12.95 -15.39 -24.03
N GLU A 142 12.87 -14.33 -24.84
CA GLU A 142 11.87 -13.25 -24.71
C GLU A 142 10.42 -13.83 -24.70
N LEU A 143 10.12 -14.79 -25.59
CA LEU A 143 8.83 -15.49 -25.63
C LEU A 143 8.63 -16.52 -24.51
N ALA A 144 9.63 -16.81 -23.68
CA ALA A 144 9.47 -17.57 -22.44
C ALA A 144 9.18 -16.61 -21.28
N GLU A 145 9.96 -15.54 -21.15
CA GLU A 145 9.80 -14.47 -20.17
C GLU A 145 8.39 -13.86 -20.24
N TYR A 146 7.92 -13.44 -21.43
CA TYR A 146 6.56 -12.92 -21.61
C TYR A 146 5.45 -13.93 -21.25
N LYS A 147 5.70 -15.25 -21.34
CA LYS A 147 4.72 -16.27 -20.91
C LYS A 147 4.70 -16.41 -19.39
N GLU A 148 5.87 -16.34 -18.75
CA GLU A 148 5.98 -16.35 -17.29
C GLU A 148 5.32 -15.09 -16.70
N GLU A 149 5.63 -13.91 -17.22
CA GLU A 149 4.96 -12.64 -16.86
C GLU A 149 3.44 -12.71 -17.06
N SER A 150 2.97 -13.21 -18.21
CA SER A 150 1.53 -13.39 -18.47
C SER A 150 0.87 -14.38 -17.51
N SER A 151 1.59 -15.39 -17.03
CA SER A 151 1.11 -16.30 -16.00
C SER A 151 1.06 -15.64 -14.61
N ALA A 152 2.06 -14.82 -14.27
CA ALA A 152 2.13 -14.06 -13.03
C ALA A 152 1.00 -13.02 -12.95
N LEU A 153 0.73 -12.29 -14.03
CA LEU A 153 -0.39 -11.34 -14.13
C LEU A 153 -1.74 -12.03 -13.91
N ARG A 154 -1.98 -13.21 -14.53
CA ARG A 154 -3.21 -13.99 -14.30
C ARG A 154 -3.36 -14.46 -12.85
N ASN A 155 -2.25 -14.78 -12.17
CA ASN A 155 -2.26 -15.13 -10.75
C ASN A 155 -2.53 -13.89 -9.86
N GLN A 156 -2.08 -12.71 -10.29
CA GLN A 156 -2.42 -11.42 -9.65
C GLN A 156 -3.90 -11.09 -9.85
N ASP A 157 -4.48 -11.24 -11.05
CA ASP A 157 -5.92 -11.06 -11.31
C ASP A 157 -6.80 -11.92 -10.38
N LEU A 158 -6.44 -13.19 -10.21
CA LEU A 158 -7.12 -14.11 -9.29
C LEU A 158 -6.99 -13.69 -7.82
N THR A 159 -5.88 -13.03 -7.46
CA THR A 159 -5.65 -12.51 -6.11
C THR A 159 -6.43 -11.22 -5.87
N ILE A 160 -6.46 -10.31 -6.85
CA ILE A 160 -7.24 -9.07 -6.83
C ILE A 160 -8.73 -9.39 -6.65
N ARG A 161 -9.30 -10.30 -7.46
CA ARG A 161 -10.73 -10.70 -7.34
C ARG A 161 -11.09 -11.23 -5.95
N ARG A 162 -10.22 -12.06 -5.34
CA ARG A 162 -10.41 -12.56 -3.96
C ARG A 162 -10.36 -11.42 -2.93
N LEU A 163 -9.50 -10.43 -3.14
CA LEU A 163 -9.44 -9.25 -2.27
C LEU A 163 -10.67 -8.36 -2.44
N GLU A 164 -11.14 -8.12 -3.66
CA GLU A 164 -12.39 -7.39 -3.94
C GLU A 164 -13.62 -8.10 -3.37
N GLU A 165 -13.71 -9.43 -3.47
CA GLU A 165 -14.75 -10.25 -2.82
C GLU A 165 -14.66 -10.13 -1.29
N LYS A 166 -13.44 -10.13 -0.73
CA LYS A 166 -13.25 -9.98 0.72
C LYS A 166 -13.58 -8.57 1.22
N VAL A 167 -13.26 -7.52 0.45
CA VAL A 167 -13.64 -6.14 0.73
C VAL A 167 -15.16 -5.99 0.73
N ARG A 168 -15.84 -6.41 -0.36
CA ARG A 168 -17.32 -6.40 -0.44
C ARG A 168 -17.98 -7.20 0.70
N SER A 169 -17.39 -8.32 1.09
CA SER A 169 -17.86 -9.11 2.24
C SER A 169 -17.67 -8.41 3.59
N LEU A 170 -16.65 -7.55 3.75
CA LEU A 170 -16.43 -6.76 4.96
C LEU A 170 -17.32 -5.50 4.96
N GLU A 171 -17.48 -4.83 3.83
CA GLU A 171 -18.40 -3.69 3.64
C GLU A 171 -19.83 -4.09 4.02
N ALA A 172 -20.35 -5.19 3.47
CA ALA A 172 -21.68 -5.72 3.82
C ALA A 172 -21.81 -6.11 5.31
N GLN A 173 -20.72 -6.57 5.95
CA GLN A 173 -20.71 -6.85 7.40
C GLN A 173 -20.73 -5.57 8.23
N VAL A 174 -20.07 -4.50 7.78
CA VAL A 174 -20.13 -3.18 8.42
C VAL A 174 -21.53 -2.57 8.24
N GLU A 175 -22.11 -2.59 7.05
CA GLU A 175 -23.46 -2.09 6.79
C GLU A 175 -24.53 -2.80 7.65
N GLU A 176 -24.47 -4.14 7.74
CA GLU A 176 -25.39 -4.91 8.59
C GLU A 176 -25.16 -4.63 10.09
N LYS A 177 -23.92 -4.41 10.52
CA LYS A 177 -23.64 -3.98 11.91
C LYS A 177 -24.17 -2.57 12.19
N ASP A 178 -24.02 -1.65 11.25
CA ASP A 178 -24.56 -0.31 11.33
C ASP A 178 -26.10 -0.32 11.35
N ARG A 179 -26.73 -1.23 10.57
CA ARG A 179 -28.18 -1.48 10.60
C ARG A 179 -28.62 -1.97 11.97
N GLN A 180 -27.96 -3.00 12.51
CA GLN A 180 -28.23 -3.55 13.85
C GLN A 180 -28.07 -2.49 14.95
N VAL A 181 -27.03 -1.63 14.89
CA VAL A 181 -26.82 -0.54 15.85
C VAL A 181 -27.89 0.56 15.72
N LYS A 182 -28.32 0.91 14.51
CA LYS A 182 -29.41 1.87 14.28
C LYS A 182 -30.76 1.34 14.77
N GLU A 183 -31.03 0.04 14.56
CA GLU A 183 -32.24 -0.66 15.01
C GLU A 183 -32.27 -0.78 16.54
N SER A 184 -31.18 -1.22 17.17
CA SER A 184 -31.04 -1.25 18.63
C SER A 184 -31.18 0.13 19.28
N LYS A 185 -30.62 1.18 18.67
CA LYS A 185 -30.79 2.57 19.15
C LYS A 185 -32.22 3.10 19.00
N ARG A 186 -33.00 2.59 18.04
CA ARG A 186 -34.43 2.91 17.94
C ARG A 186 -35.23 2.21 19.03
N SER A 187 -35.07 0.89 19.18
CA SER A 187 -35.72 0.12 20.27
C SER A 187 -35.47 0.78 21.63
N ALA A 188 -34.21 1.06 21.97
CA ALA A 188 -33.86 1.70 23.24
C ALA A 188 -34.42 3.13 23.41
N ALA A 189 -34.62 3.88 22.32
CA ALA A 189 -35.25 5.21 22.36
C ALA A 189 -36.78 5.13 22.47
N GLU A 190 -37.40 4.14 21.83
CA GLU A 190 -38.83 3.84 21.91
C GLU A 190 -39.18 3.33 23.33
N GLU A 191 -38.41 2.38 23.86
CA GLU A 191 -38.49 1.89 25.26
C GLU A 191 -38.32 3.03 26.28
N ALA A 192 -37.33 3.92 26.10
CA ALA A 192 -37.13 5.08 26.96
C ALA A 192 -38.29 6.09 26.87
N GLN A 193 -38.85 6.31 25.68
CA GLN A 193 -40.00 7.18 25.48
C GLN A 193 -41.28 6.59 26.10
N GLU A 194 -41.49 5.28 26.01
CA GLU A 194 -42.59 4.59 26.69
C GLU A 194 -42.45 4.66 28.22
N ALA A 195 -41.23 4.48 28.76
CA ALA A 195 -40.95 4.63 30.19
C ALA A 195 -41.26 6.05 30.69
N ILE A 196 -40.84 7.09 29.96
CA ILE A 196 -41.16 8.49 30.28
C ILE A 196 -42.68 8.73 30.25
N VAL A 197 -43.39 8.21 29.24
CA VAL A 197 -44.85 8.33 29.15
C VAL A 197 -45.56 7.58 30.29
N ALA A 198 -45.03 6.43 30.73
CA ALA A 198 -45.57 5.69 31.86
C ALA A 198 -45.33 6.42 33.21
N GLU A 199 -44.15 7.01 33.43
CA GLU A 199 -43.87 7.83 34.61
C GLU A 199 -44.77 9.07 34.66
N MET A 200 -44.92 9.77 33.53
CA MET A 200 -45.78 10.95 33.42
C MET A 200 -47.25 10.60 33.69
N ARG A 201 -47.75 9.46 33.18
CA ARG A 201 -49.10 8.98 33.51
C ARG A 201 -49.28 8.66 34.99
N GLN A 202 -48.34 7.94 35.63
CA GLN A 202 -48.41 7.69 37.07
C GLN A 202 -48.38 8.99 37.88
N ARG A 203 -47.68 10.02 37.40
CA ARG A 203 -47.64 11.34 38.02
C ARG A 203 -48.96 12.09 37.84
N GLU A 204 -49.58 12.03 36.67
CA GLU A 204 -50.92 12.57 36.41
C GLU A 204 -51.99 11.88 37.27
N GLU A 205 -51.94 10.55 37.40
CA GLU A 205 -52.81 9.76 38.28
C GLU A 205 -52.67 10.18 39.76
N ARG A 206 -51.44 10.26 40.29
CA ARG A 206 -51.20 10.71 41.67
C ARG A 206 -51.67 12.15 41.91
N LEU A 207 -51.43 13.06 40.97
CA LEU A 207 -51.90 14.45 41.06
C LEU A 207 -53.43 14.55 40.98
N ALA A 208 -54.09 13.65 40.24
CA ALA A 208 -55.55 13.55 40.20
C ALA A 208 -56.12 13.03 41.53
N ASP A 209 -55.48 12.02 42.15
CA ASP A 209 -55.85 11.51 43.48
C ASP A 209 -55.63 12.57 44.58
N GLU A 210 -54.49 13.26 44.58
CA GLU A 210 -54.21 14.38 45.49
C GLU A 210 -55.24 15.51 45.32
N LEU A 211 -55.59 15.87 44.08
CA LEU A 211 -56.61 16.86 43.78
C LEU A 211 -58.01 16.42 44.25
N ALA A 212 -58.37 15.15 44.06
CA ALA A 212 -59.65 14.59 44.52
C ALA A 212 -59.74 14.58 46.05
N GLN A 213 -58.65 14.22 46.76
CA GLN A 213 -58.57 14.31 48.22
C GLN A 213 -58.66 15.76 48.71
N ALA A 214 -57.97 16.70 48.05
CA ALA A 214 -58.07 18.13 48.35
C ALA A 214 -59.51 18.66 48.13
N GLN A 215 -60.16 18.30 47.03
CA GLN A 215 -61.56 18.66 46.77
C GLN A 215 -62.51 18.05 47.82
N ALA A 216 -62.36 16.77 48.16
CA ALA A 216 -63.18 16.09 49.16
C ALA A 216 -63.01 16.70 50.57
N SER A 217 -61.78 17.10 50.95
CA SER A 217 -61.53 17.79 52.22
C SER A 217 -62.10 19.22 52.23
N VAL A 218 -62.04 19.95 51.12
CA VAL A 218 -62.72 21.26 50.97
C VAL A 218 -64.24 21.11 51.05
N GLU A 219 -64.81 20.05 50.47
CA GLU A 219 -66.23 19.74 50.66
C GLU A 219 -66.58 19.38 52.10
N ALA A 220 -65.77 18.55 52.77
CA ALA A 220 -65.95 18.22 54.19
C ALA A 220 -65.89 19.49 55.06
N MET A 221 -64.92 20.37 54.82
CA MET A 221 -64.80 21.67 55.50
C MET A 221 -66.00 22.60 55.21
N ARG A 222 -66.52 22.61 53.97
CA ARG A 222 -67.76 23.36 53.63
C ARG A 222 -68.97 22.80 54.38
N ARG A 223 -69.13 21.48 54.45
CA ARG A 223 -70.22 20.82 55.19
C ARG A 223 -70.11 21.06 56.70
N LEU A 224 -68.90 20.99 57.27
CA LEU A 224 -68.63 21.33 58.67
C LEU A 224 -68.89 22.81 58.96
N HIS A 225 -68.50 23.71 58.07
CA HIS A 225 -68.78 25.15 58.21
C HIS A 225 -70.28 25.45 58.16
N GLN A 226 -71.02 24.84 57.22
CA GLN A 226 -72.48 24.92 57.16
C GLN A 226 -73.13 24.36 58.45
N ALA A 227 -72.70 23.19 58.93
CA ALA A 227 -73.19 22.62 60.18
C ALA A 227 -72.93 23.55 61.38
N SER A 228 -71.71 24.09 61.49
CA SER A 228 -71.34 25.06 62.54
C SER A 228 -72.17 26.34 62.44
N GLN A 229 -72.39 26.87 61.23
CA GLN A 229 -73.23 28.05 61.00
C GLN A 229 -74.69 27.79 61.40
N THR A 230 -75.24 26.59 61.10
CA THR A 230 -76.57 26.22 61.59
C THR A 230 -76.61 26.03 63.11
N GLN A 231 -75.56 25.50 63.73
CA GLN A 231 -75.47 25.41 65.19
C GLN A 231 -75.46 26.80 65.83
N VAL A 232 -74.67 27.74 65.31
CA VAL A 232 -74.66 29.14 65.78
C VAL A 232 -76.05 29.76 65.64
N MET A 233 -76.72 29.60 64.49
CA MET A 233 -78.11 30.08 64.31
C MET A 233 -79.09 29.44 65.30
N THR A 234 -78.99 28.14 65.59
CA THR A 234 -79.86 27.49 66.61
C THR A 234 -79.53 27.91 68.04
N MET A 235 -78.27 28.23 68.35
CA MET A 235 -77.87 28.77 69.65
C MET A 235 -78.29 30.23 69.81
N GLN A 236 -78.28 31.02 68.73
CA GLN A 236 -78.83 32.37 68.70
C GLN A 236 -80.35 32.33 68.90
N SER A 237 -81.07 31.51 68.12
CA SER A 237 -82.52 31.30 68.30
C SER A 237 -82.87 30.83 69.71
N ARG A 238 -82.09 29.92 70.30
CA ARG A 238 -82.28 29.49 71.70
C ARG A 238 -81.95 30.58 72.71
N SER A 239 -80.91 31.39 72.50
CA SER A 239 -80.59 32.51 73.40
C SER A 239 -81.63 33.63 73.28
N GLU A 240 -82.25 33.80 72.11
CA GLU A 240 -83.39 34.70 71.90
C GLU A 240 -84.66 34.14 72.56
N GLU A 241 -84.97 32.84 72.43
CA GLU A 241 -86.03 32.15 73.17
C GLU A 241 -85.81 32.23 74.69
N GLU A 242 -84.60 31.94 75.19
CA GLU A 242 -84.23 32.06 76.59
C GLU A 242 -84.32 33.51 77.09
N GLN A 243 -83.95 34.50 76.28
CA GLN A 243 -84.15 35.91 76.63
C GLN A 243 -85.64 36.32 76.62
N VAL A 244 -86.46 35.79 75.71
CA VAL A 244 -87.91 36.05 75.70
C VAL A 244 -88.58 35.36 76.88
N ASN A 245 -88.21 34.11 77.18
CA ASN A 245 -88.68 33.37 78.34
C ASN A 245 -88.26 34.07 79.63
N LEU A 246 -86.98 34.43 79.80
CA LEU A 246 -86.48 35.16 80.97
C LEU A 246 -87.11 36.55 81.09
N ARG A 247 -87.41 37.24 79.99
CA ARG A 247 -88.21 38.48 80.03
C ARG A 247 -89.63 38.20 80.49
N SER A 248 -90.29 37.14 80.01
CA SER A 248 -91.64 36.78 80.46
C SER A 248 -91.67 36.28 81.91
N GLU A 249 -90.62 35.61 82.39
CA GLU A 249 -90.44 35.26 83.80
C GLU A 249 -90.17 36.50 84.65
N LEU A 250 -89.43 37.48 84.13
CA LEU A 250 -89.19 38.76 84.79
C LEU A 250 -90.45 39.64 84.77
N ASP A 251 -91.25 39.63 83.71
CA ASP A 251 -92.55 40.29 83.63
C ASP A 251 -93.56 39.61 84.58
N LEU A 252 -93.59 38.28 84.66
CA LEU A 252 -94.39 37.53 85.65
C LEU A 252 -93.90 37.76 87.08
N ALA A 253 -92.59 37.86 87.30
CA ALA A 253 -92.00 38.21 88.58
C ALA A 253 -92.20 39.69 88.90
N VAL A 254 -92.39 40.57 87.91
CA VAL A 254 -92.84 41.95 88.08
C VAL A 254 -94.34 41.98 88.40
N GLU A 255 -95.20 41.18 87.75
CA GLU A 255 -96.60 41.06 88.17
C GLU A 255 -96.73 40.44 89.57
N GLU A 256 -95.89 39.47 89.94
CA GLU A 256 -95.88 38.88 91.27
C GLU A 256 -95.22 39.81 92.29
N MET A 257 -94.22 40.60 91.90
CA MET A 257 -93.71 41.74 92.68
C MET A 257 -94.79 42.81 92.85
N GLU A 258 -95.58 43.15 91.83
CA GLU A 258 -96.68 44.11 91.91
C GLU A 258 -97.85 43.56 92.74
N ARG A 259 -98.15 42.26 92.67
CA ARG A 259 -99.09 41.59 93.58
C ARG A 259 -98.54 41.51 94.99
N ALA A 260 -97.22 41.33 95.16
CA ALA A 260 -96.53 41.35 96.45
C ALA A 260 -96.34 42.76 96.99
N GLN A 261 -96.33 43.79 96.15
CA GLN A 261 -96.30 45.22 96.46
C GLN A 261 -97.70 45.78 96.68
N ALA A 262 -98.74 45.20 96.08
CA ALA A 262 -100.13 45.46 96.45
C ALA A 262 -100.48 44.76 97.76
N ARG A 263 -99.99 43.53 97.96
CA ARG A 263 -100.02 42.85 99.27
C ARG A 263 -99.15 43.56 100.29
N LEU A 264 -97.98 44.09 99.93
CA LEU A 264 -97.17 44.91 100.82
C LEU A 264 -97.80 46.28 101.05
N ALA A 265 -98.47 46.93 100.10
CA ALA A 265 -99.18 48.19 100.37
C ALA A 265 -100.45 47.99 101.23
N LEU A 266 -101.05 46.79 101.20
CA LEU A 266 -102.09 46.37 102.14
C LEU A 266 -101.47 46.01 103.50
N LEU A 267 -100.42 45.20 103.53
CA LEU A 267 -99.70 44.83 104.73
C LEU A 267 -98.97 46.02 105.37
N GLU A 268 -98.56 47.03 104.62
CA GLU A 268 -97.96 48.29 105.07
C GLU A 268 -99.05 49.19 105.64
N LYS A 269 -100.27 49.22 105.09
CA LYS A 269 -101.41 49.80 105.82
C LYS A 269 -101.73 49.04 107.11
N GLU A 270 -101.51 47.72 107.12
CA GLU A 270 -101.66 46.88 108.31
C GLU A 270 -100.41 46.93 109.24
N HIS A 271 -99.25 47.46 108.81
CA HIS A 271 -97.94 47.43 109.49
C HIS A 271 -97.43 48.84 109.86
N GLU A 272 -97.90 49.89 109.19
CA GLU A 272 -98.04 51.24 109.76
C GLU A 272 -99.01 51.18 110.96
N ALA A 273 -100.03 50.32 110.91
CA ALA A 273 -100.90 50.01 112.04
C ALA A 273 -100.29 48.99 113.03
N MET A 274 -99.50 48.04 112.54
CA MET A 274 -98.74 47.07 113.34
C MET A 274 -97.24 47.17 113.06
N LEU A 275 -96.55 47.95 113.90
CA LEU A 275 -95.08 48.07 114.02
C LEU A 275 -94.44 49.19 113.15
N GLU A 276 -94.08 50.39 113.63
CA GLU A 276 -93.99 51.01 114.96
C GLU A 276 -93.25 50.25 116.10
N LYS A 277 -92.70 49.06 115.83
CA LYS A 277 -91.76 48.35 116.73
C LYS A 277 -90.88 47.41 115.88
N GLN A 278 -89.55 47.59 115.88
CA GLN A 278 -88.57 46.69 115.23
C GLN A 278 -88.68 46.71 113.67
N ALA A 279 -87.87 47.42 112.87
CA ALA A 279 -86.50 47.94 112.96
C ALA A 279 -85.35 46.91 112.77
N GLN A 280 -84.45 47.19 111.80
CA GLN A 280 -83.14 46.54 111.50
C GLN A 280 -83.20 45.14 110.82
N GLY A 281 -82.35 44.72 109.86
CA GLY A 281 -81.31 45.41 109.04
C GLY A 281 -80.21 44.46 108.45
N GLU A 282 -79.59 44.81 107.30
CA GLU A 282 -78.26 44.33 106.76
C GLU A 282 -78.05 42.80 106.40
N ARG A 283 -76.98 42.25 105.73
CA ARG A 283 -75.76 42.73 104.99
C ARG A 283 -75.14 41.64 104.05
N GLY A 284 -74.50 42.04 102.91
CA GLY A 284 -73.37 41.34 102.21
C GLY A 284 -73.63 39.99 101.47
N GLY A 285 -72.70 39.40 100.67
CA GLY A 285 -71.41 39.87 100.11
C GLY A 285 -70.45 38.76 99.53
N GLU A 286 -69.72 39.07 98.43
CA GLU A 286 -68.36 38.59 97.97
C GLU A 286 -67.99 37.11 97.59
N GLY A 287 -67.05 36.94 96.61
CA GLY A 287 -65.88 36.01 96.75
C GLY A 287 -65.36 35.07 95.60
N SER A 288 -64.09 35.26 95.15
CA SER A 288 -63.09 34.26 94.65
C SER A 288 -63.32 33.36 93.39
N SER A 289 -62.34 32.70 92.72
CA SER A 289 -60.84 32.78 92.62
C SER A 289 -60.26 31.90 91.46
N ALA A 290 -58.99 32.08 91.05
CA ALA A 290 -58.22 31.20 90.10
C ALA A 290 -57.43 30.06 90.83
N PRO A 291 -56.73 29.07 90.17
CA PRO A 291 -55.29 29.23 89.81
C PRO A 291 -54.57 28.27 88.76
N GLU A 292 -53.36 28.64 88.32
CA GLU A 292 -52.07 27.87 88.10
C GLU A 292 -51.83 26.68 87.08
N PRO A 293 -50.55 26.33 86.71
CA PRO A 293 -50.17 25.51 85.53
C PRO A 293 -49.11 24.36 85.73
N VAL A 294 -48.61 23.77 84.62
CA VAL A 294 -47.44 22.83 84.45
C VAL A 294 -46.92 22.91 82.98
N ASP A 295 -45.77 22.40 82.48
CA ASP A 295 -44.58 21.63 82.94
C ASP A 295 -43.32 22.03 82.07
N ARG A 296 -42.12 21.41 82.24
CA ARG A 296 -40.90 21.62 81.41
C ARG A 296 -40.08 20.38 80.97
N SER A 297 -40.45 19.13 81.24
CA SER A 297 -39.49 18.00 81.13
C SER A 297 -39.15 17.50 79.70
N GLY A 298 -39.97 17.78 78.68
CA GLY A 298 -39.93 17.03 77.40
C GLY A 298 -38.91 17.46 76.35
N THR A 299 -38.15 18.55 76.54
CA THR A 299 -37.36 19.18 75.45
C THR A 299 -35.94 18.66 75.28
N GLU A 300 -35.33 18.06 76.30
CA GLU A 300 -33.90 17.73 76.27
C GLU A 300 -33.59 16.43 75.49
N GLU A 301 -34.52 15.47 75.48
CA GLU A 301 -34.31 14.17 74.82
C GLU A 301 -34.37 14.28 73.29
N ALA A 302 -35.27 15.12 72.75
CA ALA A 302 -35.40 15.36 71.32
C ALA A 302 -34.09 15.90 70.69
N LEU A 303 -33.42 16.83 71.38
CA LEU A 303 -32.15 17.42 70.92
C LEU A 303 -31.02 16.40 70.81
N ARG A 304 -31.03 15.35 71.63
CA ARG A 304 -30.01 14.29 71.61
C ARG A 304 -30.18 13.33 70.43
N GLN A 305 -31.42 13.10 69.98
CA GLN A 305 -31.71 12.26 68.82
C GLN A 305 -31.33 12.96 67.51
N GLU A 306 -31.66 14.24 67.36
CA GLU A 306 -31.26 15.07 66.21
C GLU A 306 -29.73 15.08 66.01
N LEU A 307 -28.97 15.31 67.08
CA LEU A 307 -27.50 15.31 67.05
C LEU A 307 -26.88 13.95 66.65
N TYR A 308 -27.60 12.84 66.79
CA TYR A 308 -27.15 11.54 66.31
C TYR A 308 -27.37 11.40 64.79
N VAL A 309 -28.55 11.77 64.30
CA VAL A 309 -28.90 11.74 62.86
C VAL A 309 -27.98 12.68 62.06
N GLN A 310 -27.70 13.88 62.58
CA GLN A 310 -26.77 14.84 61.98
C GLN A 310 -25.36 14.25 61.80
N ARG A 311 -24.87 13.43 62.75
CA ARG A 311 -23.54 12.80 62.68
C ARG A 311 -23.49 11.64 61.68
N GLU A 312 -24.54 10.82 61.62
CA GLU A 312 -24.69 9.79 60.58
C GLU A 312 -24.71 10.40 59.18
N LEU A 313 -25.49 11.46 58.97
CA LEU A 313 -25.58 12.16 57.69
C LEU A 313 -24.20 12.75 57.28
N ALA A 314 -23.52 13.43 58.20
CA ALA A 314 -22.19 13.98 57.96
C ALA A 314 -21.14 12.89 57.63
N GLY A 315 -21.23 11.71 58.28
CA GLY A 315 -20.38 10.56 57.99
C GLY A 315 -20.57 10.01 56.57
N ARG A 316 -21.83 9.88 56.13
CA ARG A 316 -22.18 9.41 54.78
C ARG A 316 -21.70 10.39 53.71
N LEU A 317 -22.04 11.67 53.84
CA LEU A 317 -21.58 12.73 52.95
C LEU A 317 -20.04 12.80 52.88
N ALA A 318 -19.33 12.61 53.99
CA ALA A 318 -17.86 12.56 54.01
C ALA A 318 -17.27 11.31 53.34
N SER A 319 -18.03 10.23 53.22
CA SER A 319 -17.64 9.02 52.48
C SER A 319 -17.90 9.16 50.98
N GLU A 320 -19.07 9.67 50.58
CA GLU A 320 -19.46 9.97 49.20
C GLU A 320 -18.52 11.00 48.58
N LEU A 321 -18.22 12.08 49.31
CA LEU A 321 -17.31 13.13 48.85
C LEU A 321 -15.84 12.67 48.80
N ARG A 322 -15.47 11.58 49.50
CA ARG A 322 -14.18 10.90 49.30
C ARG A 322 -14.20 10.05 48.03
N ALA A 323 -15.23 9.22 47.84
CA ALA A 323 -15.37 8.37 46.65
C ALA A 323 -15.38 9.21 45.36
N ALA A 324 -16.19 10.27 45.28
CA ALA A 324 -16.26 11.14 44.11
C ALA A 324 -14.93 11.87 43.81
N ARG A 325 -14.10 12.16 44.83
CA ARG A 325 -12.74 12.69 44.63
C ARG A 325 -11.78 11.64 44.09
N GLU A 326 -11.93 10.40 44.50
CA GLU A 326 -11.10 9.28 44.06
C GLU A 326 -11.44 8.85 42.63
N GLU A 327 -12.74 8.80 42.27
CA GLU A 327 -13.21 8.63 40.89
C GLU A 327 -12.71 9.77 39.98
N LEU A 328 -12.79 11.03 40.43
CA LEU A 328 -12.28 12.18 39.67
C LEU A 328 -10.76 12.09 39.46
N ALA A 329 -10.00 11.65 40.47
CA ALA A 329 -8.55 11.46 40.36
C ALA A 329 -8.20 10.31 39.41
N GLN A 330 -8.92 9.18 39.46
CA GLN A 330 -8.76 8.06 38.54
C GLN A 330 -9.12 8.46 37.10
N SER A 331 -10.21 9.20 36.90
CA SER A 331 -10.60 9.73 35.59
C SER A 331 -9.60 10.75 35.05
N GLY A 332 -8.97 11.55 35.92
CA GLY A 332 -7.88 12.46 35.57
C GLY A 332 -6.67 11.70 35.06
N ALA A 333 -6.12 10.77 35.86
CA ALA A 333 -4.98 9.95 35.47
C ALA A 333 -5.24 9.12 34.19
N ALA A 334 -6.46 8.62 34.01
CA ALA A 334 -6.88 7.92 32.79
C ALA A 334 -7.06 8.85 31.57
N ALA A 335 -7.25 10.15 31.76
CA ALA A 335 -7.24 11.15 30.69
C ALA A 335 -5.81 11.58 30.35
N ASP A 336 -4.97 11.84 31.35
CA ASP A 336 -3.56 12.20 31.17
C ASP A 336 -2.78 11.10 30.43
N SER A 337 -2.95 9.83 30.83
CA SER A 337 -2.34 8.69 30.13
C SER A 337 -2.79 8.58 28.67
N LYS A 338 -4.04 8.93 28.35
CA LYS A 338 -4.52 9.00 26.96
C LYS A 338 -3.91 10.17 26.19
N LEU A 339 -3.75 11.33 26.84
CA LEU A 339 -3.10 12.50 26.24
C LEU A 339 -1.62 12.24 25.96
N GLU A 340 -0.91 11.55 26.85
CA GLU A 340 0.47 11.10 26.62
C GLU A 340 0.56 10.10 25.46
N GLY A 341 -0.34 9.11 25.41
CA GLY A 341 -0.42 8.16 24.29
C GLY A 341 -0.68 8.84 22.94
N VAL A 342 -1.60 9.82 22.89
CA VAL A 342 -1.89 10.60 21.66
C VAL A 342 -0.71 11.49 21.27
N ARG A 343 -0.01 12.11 22.24
CA ARG A 343 1.22 12.89 21.97
C ARG A 343 2.33 12.01 21.38
N ALA A 344 2.59 10.85 21.98
CA ALA A 344 3.60 9.90 21.47
C ALA A 344 3.28 9.40 20.06
N LEU A 345 2.00 9.14 19.74
CA LEU A 345 1.56 8.80 18.39
C LEU A 345 1.74 9.96 17.40
N LEU A 346 1.49 11.21 17.82
CA LEU A 346 1.69 12.40 16.99
C LEU A 346 3.18 12.65 16.70
N GLU A 347 4.06 12.47 17.69
CA GLU A 347 5.52 12.57 17.52
C GLU A 347 6.07 11.46 16.61
N ALA A 348 5.54 10.23 16.73
CA ALA A 348 5.86 9.13 15.83
C ALA A 348 5.42 9.42 14.37
N GLN A 349 4.20 9.92 14.15
CA GLN A 349 3.73 10.30 12.81
C GLN A 349 4.47 11.51 12.23
N SER A 350 4.86 12.47 13.07
CA SER A 350 5.68 13.64 12.69
C SER A 350 7.07 13.21 12.22
N SER A 351 7.76 12.37 13.00
CA SER A 351 9.09 11.86 12.64
C SER A 351 9.05 10.91 11.42
N GLN A 352 8.00 10.11 11.26
CA GLN A 352 7.78 9.31 10.05
C GLN A 352 7.55 10.19 8.81
N SER A 353 6.76 11.26 8.93
CA SER A 353 6.53 12.22 7.84
C SER A 353 7.84 12.91 7.42
N ALA A 354 8.60 13.44 8.38
CA ALA A 354 9.89 14.08 8.11
C ALA A 354 10.92 13.12 7.47
N ALA A 355 10.92 11.84 7.88
CA ALA A 355 11.76 10.81 7.26
C ALA A 355 11.34 10.50 5.80
N LEU A 356 10.03 10.51 5.50
CA LEU A 356 9.52 10.34 4.15
C LEU A 356 9.82 11.56 3.27
N GLU A 357 9.69 12.78 3.79
CA GLU A 357 10.09 14.01 3.08
C GLU A 357 11.59 14.01 2.76
N ALA A 358 12.44 13.64 3.72
CA ALA A 358 13.88 13.48 3.48
C ALA A 358 14.19 12.37 2.45
N ALA A 359 13.45 11.25 2.45
CA ALA A 359 13.59 10.18 1.47
C ALA A 359 13.06 10.55 0.07
N LEU A 360 12.16 11.54 -0.04
CA LEU A 360 11.73 12.12 -1.32
C LEU A 360 12.71 13.18 -1.82
N ALA A 361 13.21 14.05 -0.95
CA ALA A 361 14.19 15.08 -1.28
C ALA A 361 15.60 14.53 -1.63
N SER A 362 15.92 13.30 -1.20
CA SER A 362 17.18 12.61 -1.54
C SER A 362 17.05 11.64 -2.72
N ARG A 363 15.88 11.54 -3.36
CA ARG A 363 15.74 10.84 -4.64
C ARG A 363 16.21 11.75 -5.78
N PRO A 364 17.00 11.24 -6.73
CA PRO A 364 17.44 12.04 -7.86
C PRO A 364 16.24 12.49 -8.70
N THR A 365 16.30 13.71 -9.21
CA THR A 365 15.21 14.31 -9.99
C THR A 365 14.98 13.55 -11.31
N GLN A 366 13.81 13.71 -11.94
CA GLN A 366 13.58 13.11 -13.26
C GLN A 366 14.57 13.64 -14.31
N GLU A 367 15.05 14.87 -14.15
CA GLU A 367 16.06 15.51 -14.99
C GLU A 367 17.44 14.87 -14.76
N GLU A 368 17.91 14.72 -13.52
CA GLU A 368 19.14 13.99 -13.19
C GLU A 368 19.10 12.53 -13.67
N VAL A 369 17.96 11.84 -13.53
CA VAL A 369 17.78 10.48 -14.04
C VAL A 369 17.78 10.45 -15.57
N ALA A 370 17.29 11.48 -16.25
CA ALA A 370 17.37 11.61 -17.69
C ALA A 370 18.81 11.91 -18.16
N GLU A 371 19.53 12.80 -17.49
CA GLU A 371 20.95 13.08 -17.76
C GLU A 371 21.81 11.85 -17.53
N LEU A 372 21.66 11.14 -16.40
CA LEU A 372 22.36 9.88 -16.14
C LEU A 372 22.05 8.82 -17.21
N ARG A 373 20.79 8.72 -17.67
CA ARG A 373 20.43 7.85 -18.80
C ARG A 373 21.06 8.30 -20.12
N GLN A 374 21.25 9.60 -20.35
CA GLN A 374 21.92 10.12 -21.53
C GLN A 374 23.44 9.88 -21.47
N GLN A 375 24.06 10.12 -20.31
CA GLN A 375 25.47 9.81 -20.05
C GLN A 375 25.75 8.30 -20.19
N VAL A 376 24.88 7.44 -19.66
CA VAL A 376 24.98 5.97 -19.85
C VAL A 376 24.84 5.59 -21.32
N ARG A 377 23.90 6.18 -22.09
CA ARG A 377 23.83 5.94 -23.55
C ARG A 377 25.09 6.39 -24.28
N LEU A 378 25.63 7.56 -23.94
CA LEU A 378 26.89 8.06 -24.52
C LEU A 378 28.06 7.12 -24.21
N LEU A 379 28.22 6.71 -22.94
CA LEU A 379 29.24 5.74 -22.52
C LEU A 379 29.04 4.36 -23.17
N GLN A 380 27.79 3.93 -23.40
CA GLN A 380 27.49 2.72 -24.17
C GLN A 380 27.95 2.87 -25.62
N THR A 381 27.63 3.97 -26.32
CA THR A 381 28.07 4.21 -27.70
C THR A 381 29.59 4.40 -27.86
N LEU A 382 30.29 4.82 -26.80
CA LEU A 382 31.75 5.02 -26.79
C LEU A 382 32.52 3.75 -26.39
N GLY A 383 32.00 2.96 -25.43
CA GLY A 383 32.61 1.72 -24.96
C GLY A 383 32.23 0.47 -25.76
N TYR A 384 31.03 0.47 -26.36
CA TYR A 384 30.51 -0.58 -27.24
C TYR A 384 30.14 0.09 -28.56
N GLY A 385 31.10 0.17 -29.48
CA GLY A 385 31.05 1.03 -30.67
C GLY A 385 30.02 0.68 -31.76
N GLU A 386 28.96 -0.07 -31.45
CA GLU A 386 27.88 -0.41 -32.37
C GLU A 386 26.57 -0.84 -31.66
N SER A 387 25.42 -0.51 -32.27
CA SER A 387 24.10 -1.10 -32.03
C SER A 387 23.45 -0.97 -30.62
N ALA A 388 23.07 0.25 -30.22
CA ALA A 388 21.92 0.48 -29.34
C ALA A 388 21.03 1.57 -29.93
N GLY A 389 19.80 1.23 -30.34
CA GLY A 389 18.91 2.14 -31.06
C GLY A 389 18.33 3.24 -30.16
N ALA A 390 18.55 4.51 -30.53
CA ALA A 390 17.94 5.67 -29.88
C ALA A 390 17.88 6.86 -30.85
N GLU A 391 16.79 6.95 -31.61
CA GLU A 391 16.47 8.13 -32.44
C GLU A 391 16.50 9.40 -31.58
N GLY A 392 17.24 10.44 -32.00
CA GLY A 392 17.17 11.77 -31.38
C GLY A 392 18.50 12.44 -30.98
N LEU A 393 19.67 11.88 -31.31
CA LEU A 393 20.98 12.54 -31.11
C LEU A 393 21.86 12.53 -32.39
N ASP A 394 21.22 12.35 -33.54
CA ASP A 394 21.83 11.92 -34.81
C ASP A 394 22.54 13.05 -35.58
N GLY A 395 23.68 13.50 -35.06
CA GLY A 395 24.57 14.41 -35.78
C GLY A 395 25.89 14.67 -35.07
N VAL A 396 25.85 15.30 -33.90
CA VAL A 396 27.08 15.70 -33.18
C VAL A 396 27.87 14.50 -32.68
N THR A 397 27.18 13.47 -32.16
CA THR A 397 27.78 12.21 -31.70
C THR A 397 28.41 11.43 -32.85
N ALA A 398 27.69 11.29 -33.97
CA ALA A 398 28.18 10.64 -35.18
C ALA A 398 29.42 11.35 -35.75
N ALA A 399 29.40 12.68 -35.85
CA ALA A 399 30.54 13.47 -36.29
C ALA A 399 31.75 13.37 -35.34
N LEU A 400 31.52 13.24 -34.02
CA LEU A 400 32.60 13.06 -33.05
C LEU A 400 33.23 11.65 -33.15
N ALA A 401 32.40 10.62 -33.28
CA ALA A 401 32.86 9.24 -33.47
C ALA A 401 33.60 9.06 -34.80
N GLU A 402 33.09 9.63 -35.89
CA GLU A 402 33.79 9.64 -37.17
C GLU A 402 35.13 10.39 -37.08
N ARG A 403 35.16 11.53 -36.38
CA ARG A 403 36.41 12.29 -36.17
C ARG A 403 37.41 11.54 -35.29
N SER A 404 36.97 10.77 -34.30
CA SER A 404 37.86 9.86 -33.53
C SER A 404 38.45 8.78 -34.43
N ARG A 405 37.61 8.06 -35.19
CA ARG A 405 38.06 7.04 -36.15
C ARG A 405 39.04 7.60 -37.21
N ARG A 406 38.82 8.83 -37.69
CA ARG A 406 39.76 9.53 -38.58
C ARG A 406 41.10 9.87 -37.90
N LEU A 407 41.08 10.42 -36.69
CA LEU A 407 42.29 10.75 -35.92
C LEU A 407 43.08 9.48 -35.52
N GLU A 408 42.39 8.39 -35.17
CA GLU A 408 42.99 7.08 -34.93
C GLU A 408 43.65 6.55 -36.20
N HIS A 409 43.00 6.66 -37.35
CA HIS A 409 43.58 6.26 -38.64
C HIS A 409 44.82 7.11 -38.98
N GLU A 410 44.74 8.43 -38.90
CA GLU A 410 45.87 9.35 -39.07
C GLU A 410 47.04 9.01 -38.13
N LEU A 411 46.75 8.67 -36.87
CA LEU A 411 47.76 8.25 -35.89
C LEU A 411 48.37 6.87 -36.20
N THR A 412 47.61 5.92 -36.77
CA THR A 412 48.18 4.66 -37.26
C THR A 412 49.06 4.86 -38.50
N LEU A 413 48.65 5.72 -39.44
CA LEU A 413 49.46 6.07 -40.61
C LEU A 413 50.75 6.80 -40.21
N ALA A 414 50.69 7.73 -39.26
CA ALA A 414 51.86 8.43 -38.73
C ALA A 414 52.83 7.48 -38.03
N ARG A 415 52.32 6.49 -37.27
CA ARG A 415 53.13 5.42 -36.67
C ARG A 415 53.80 4.54 -37.74
N LEU A 416 53.06 4.12 -38.76
CA LEU A 416 53.60 3.31 -39.86
C LEU A 416 54.70 4.06 -40.63
N ALA A 417 54.47 5.33 -40.95
CA ALA A 417 55.47 6.19 -41.60
C ALA A 417 56.73 6.37 -40.72
N ALA A 418 56.58 6.54 -39.41
CA ALA A 418 57.70 6.62 -38.49
C ALA A 418 58.51 5.31 -38.45
N THR A 419 57.85 4.14 -38.48
CA THR A 419 58.53 2.82 -38.54
C THR A 419 59.14 2.48 -39.90
N GLN A 420 58.79 3.21 -40.96
CA GLN A 420 59.40 3.08 -42.30
C GLN A 420 60.54 4.09 -42.55
N ALA A 421 60.82 4.97 -41.57
CA ALA A 421 61.88 5.97 -41.62
C ALA A 421 63.06 5.66 -40.66
N GLN A 422 63.15 4.40 -40.19
CA GLN A 422 64.26 3.84 -39.41
C GLN A 422 64.93 2.71 -40.20
#